data_AF-A0A7C7U7Q7-F1
#
_entry.id   AF-A0A7C7U7Q7-F1
#
_cell.length_a   1.000
_cell.length_b   1.000
_cell.length_c   1.000
_cell.angle_alpha   90.00
_cell.angle_beta   90.00
_cell.angle_gamma   90.00
#
_symmetry.space_group_name_H-M   'P 1'
#
loop_
_entity.id
_entity.type
_entity.pdbx_description
1 polymer ?
#
loop_
_entity_poly.entity_id
_entity_poly.type
_entity_poly.pdbx_seq_one_letter_code
_entity_poly.pdbx_strand_id
1 'polypeptide(L)'
;MQQDEGIPTRLRPQAEAAVSWINETQERSYELTGLVDYEQALRAKAGEGYELGLILCDGEICAREQIRVGLSGDEFQFSFVDSVQRDIPPLLDPPEGVRSGWLEAEMARHKFLVLLFYRGLW
;
A
#
# COMPACT_ATOMS: atom_id res chain seq x y z
N MET A 1 11.69 2.56 14.82
CA MET A 1 11.90 1.98 13.48
C MET A 1 11.96 0.47 13.63
N GLN A 2 10.92 -0.21 13.18
CA GLN A 2 10.85 -1.67 13.07
C GLN A 2 9.94 -1.89 11.86
N GLN A 3 10.53 -2.09 10.67
CA GLN A 3 9.78 -2.12 9.41
C GLN A 3 10.18 -3.30 8.50
N ASP A 4 10.65 -4.40 9.09
CA ASP A 4 11.12 -5.57 8.32
C ASP A 4 10.48 -6.90 8.76
N GLU A 5 9.60 -6.90 9.76
CA GLU A 5 9.04 -8.13 10.37
C GLU A 5 7.86 -8.75 9.59
N GLY A 6 7.39 -8.14 8.50
CA GLY A 6 6.15 -8.56 7.81
C GLY A 6 6.31 -9.06 6.37
N ILE A 7 7.50 -8.99 5.78
CA ILE A 7 7.70 -9.31 4.36
C ILE A 7 8.04 -10.80 4.22
N PRO A 8 7.22 -11.63 3.54
CA PRO A 8 7.51 -13.04 3.36
C PRO A 8 8.83 -13.26 2.62
N THR A 9 9.67 -14.15 3.14
CA THR A 9 11.01 -14.44 2.59
C THR A 9 10.98 -14.81 1.11
N ARG A 10 9.91 -15.49 0.65
CA ARG A 10 9.74 -15.90 -0.75
C ARG A 10 9.55 -14.73 -1.73
N LEU A 11 9.05 -13.60 -1.25
CA LEU A 11 8.75 -12.41 -2.06
C LEU A 11 9.82 -11.32 -1.91
N ARG A 12 10.75 -11.49 -0.96
CA ARG A 12 11.79 -10.49 -0.66
C ARG A 12 12.68 -10.18 -1.87
N PRO A 13 13.24 -11.16 -2.62
CA PRO A 13 14.09 -10.87 -3.77
C PRO A 13 13.38 -10.05 -4.86
N GLN A 14 12.12 -10.38 -5.15
CA GLN A 14 11.32 -9.72 -6.18
C GLN A 14 10.89 -8.33 -5.72
N ALA A 15 10.57 -8.16 -4.45
CA ALA A 15 10.20 -6.88 -3.87
C ALA A 15 11.39 -5.90 -3.82
N GLU A 16 12.57 -6.37 -3.43
CA GLU A 16 13.80 -5.56 -3.44
C GLU A 16 14.20 -5.14 -4.87
N ALA A 17 14.14 -6.09 -5.83
CA ALA A 17 14.39 -5.79 -7.23
C ALA A 17 13.38 -4.78 -7.79
N ALA A 18 12.11 -4.90 -7.41
CA ALA A 18 11.08 -3.94 -7.78
C ALA A 18 11.36 -2.53 -7.22
N VAL A 19 11.85 -2.43 -5.98
CA VAL A 19 12.19 -1.13 -5.36
C VAL A 19 13.33 -0.45 -6.12
N SER A 20 14.37 -1.20 -6.50
CA SER A 20 15.46 -0.65 -7.34
C SER A 20 14.90 -0.11 -8.65
N TRP A 21 14.08 -0.90 -9.33
CA TRP A 21 13.44 -0.50 -10.59
C TRP A 21 12.56 0.75 -10.44
N ILE A 22 11.77 0.85 -9.37
CA ILE A 22 10.91 2.02 -9.10
C ILE A 22 11.77 3.26 -8.84
N ASN A 23 12.80 3.14 -8.00
CA ASN A 23 13.70 4.24 -7.67
C ASN A 23 14.43 4.77 -8.91
N GLU A 24 14.88 3.87 -9.79
CA GLU A 24 15.48 4.23 -11.08
C GLU A 24 14.47 4.89 -12.01
N THR A 25 13.24 4.36 -12.09
CA THR A 25 12.22 4.86 -13.02
C THR A 25 11.63 6.21 -12.60
N GLN A 26 11.48 6.45 -11.29
CA GLN A 26 10.87 7.66 -10.74
C GLN A 26 11.90 8.69 -10.24
N GLU A 27 13.20 8.39 -10.32
CA GLU A 27 14.30 9.21 -9.75
C GLU A 27 14.09 9.47 -8.23
N ARG A 28 13.79 8.40 -7.49
CA ARG A 28 13.51 8.42 -6.04
C ARG A 28 14.49 7.56 -5.25
N SER A 29 14.41 7.64 -3.93
CA SER A 29 15.24 6.87 -2.99
C SER A 29 14.38 6.24 -1.89
N TYR A 30 13.36 5.51 -2.30
CA TYR A 30 12.48 4.81 -1.37
C TYR A 30 13.15 3.57 -0.77
N GLU A 31 12.75 3.27 0.46
CA GLU A 31 12.98 2.01 1.16
C GLU A 31 11.70 1.18 1.20
N LEU A 32 11.85 -0.14 1.08
CA LEU A 32 10.74 -1.08 1.23
C LEU A 32 10.38 -1.25 2.70
N THR A 33 9.15 -0.92 3.06
CA THR A 33 8.67 -1.01 4.46
C THR A 33 7.55 -2.02 4.65
N GLY A 34 6.98 -2.54 3.56
CA GLY A 34 5.91 -3.52 3.63
C GLY A 34 5.35 -3.92 2.27
N LEU A 35 4.52 -4.96 2.31
CA LEU A 35 3.78 -5.45 1.16
C LEU A 35 2.28 -5.39 1.45
N VAL A 36 1.47 -5.19 0.40
CA VAL A 36 0.01 -5.19 0.48
C VAL A 36 -0.59 -6.13 -0.56
N ASP A 37 -1.67 -6.82 -0.17
CA ASP A 37 -2.43 -7.74 -1.01
C ASP A 37 -1.58 -8.88 -1.65
N TYR A 38 -0.47 -9.25 -1.01
CA TYR A 38 0.53 -10.21 -1.52
C TYR A 38 0.11 -11.68 -1.46
N GLU A 39 -1.08 -11.98 -0.94
CA GLU A 39 -1.61 -13.35 -0.83
C GLU A 39 -1.74 -14.05 -2.20
N GLN A 40 -2.05 -13.29 -3.25
CA GLN A 40 -2.10 -13.82 -4.61
C GLN A 40 -0.69 -14.14 -5.13
N ALA A 41 0.28 -13.27 -4.85
CA ALA A 41 1.69 -13.49 -5.19
C ALA A 41 2.26 -14.75 -4.52
N LEU A 42 1.86 -15.05 -3.28
CA LEU A 42 2.28 -16.28 -2.59
C LEU A 42 1.72 -17.56 -3.20
N ARG A 43 0.60 -17.47 -3.93
CA ARG A 43 -0.07 -18.62 -4.59
C ARG A 43 0.28 -18.76 -6.06
N ALA A 44 0.93 -17.76 -6.65
CA ALA A 44 1.34 -17.77 -8.04
C ALA A 44 2.28 -18.94 -8.34
N LYS A 45 2.09 -19.59 -9.48
CA LYS A 45 2.97 -20.69 -9.91
C LYS A 45 4.27 -20.13 -10.48
N ALA A 46 5.31 -20.97 -10.54
CA ALA A 46 6.54 -20.60 -11.21
C ALA A 46 6.27 -20.21 -12.68
N GLY A 47 6.77 -19.06 -13.12
CA GLY A 47 6.54 -18.52 -14.46
C GLY A 47 5.23 -17.75 -14.64
N GLU A 48 4.32 -17.77 -13.67
CA GLU A 48 3.08 -17.00 -13.70
C GLU A 48 3.35 -15.58 -13.21
N GLY A 49 2.91 -14.58 -13.99
CA GLY A 49 2.98 -13.19 -13.56
C GLY A 49 1.93 -12.90 -12.49
N TYR A 50 2.28 -12.06 -11.53
CA TYR A 50 1.39 -11.69 -10.42
C TYR A 50 1.53 -10.22 -10.08
N GLU A 51 0.56 -9.70 -9.33
CA GLU A 51 0.60 -8.32 -8.85
C GLU A 51 1.06 -8.26 -7.40
N LEU A 52 1.78 -7.19 -7.07
CA LEU A 52 2.33 -6.97 -5.75
C LEU A 52 2.16 -5.49 -5.37
N GLY A 53 1.53 -5.25 -4.22
CA GLY A 53 1.47 -3.92 -3.63
C GLY A 53 2.69 -3.69 -2.74
N LEU A 54 3.37 -2.56 -2.92
CA LEU A 54 4.55 -2.15 -2.14
C LEU A 54 4.22 -0.93 -1.29
N ILE A 55 4.68 -0.92 -0.04
CA ILE A 55 4.72 0.29 0.80
C ILE A 55 6.16 0.80 0.82
N LEU A 56 6.36 1.96 0.21
CA LEU A 56 7.65 2.56 -0.05
C LEU A 56 7.76 3.87 0.75
N CYS A 57 8.82 4.06 1.53
CA CYS A 57 9.00 5.29 2.31
C CYS A 57 10.39 5.88 2.08
N ASP A 58 10.51 7.22 2.04
CA ASP A 58 11.79 7.93 1.88
C ASP A 58 12.33 8.53 3.19
N GLY A 59 11.76 8.12 4.32
CA GLY A 59 12.04 8.65 5.65
C GLY A 59 11.02 9.69 6.13
N GLU A 60 10.32 10.36 5.22
CA GLU A 60 9.28 11.35 5.58
C GLU A 60 7.90 10.96 5.04
N ILE A 61 7.84 10.54 3.78
CA ILE A 61 6.60 10.24 3.06
C ILE A 61 6.60 8.77 2.67
N CYS A 62 5.45 8.13 2.85
CA CYS A 62 5.20 6.79 2.34
C CYS A 62 4.24 6.84 1.15
N ALA A 63 4.64 6.18 0.06
CA ALA A 63 3.82 5.92 -1.10
C ALA A 63 3.40 4.45 -1.12
N ARG A 64 2.25 4.17 -1.74
CA ARG A 64 1.87 2.81 -2.09
C ARG A 64 1.85 2.65 -3.60
N GLU A 65 2.70 1.78 -4.09
CA GLU A 65 2.80 1.43 -5.51
C GLU A 65 2.19 0.06 -5.76
N GLN A 66 1.52 -0.10 -6.90
CA GLN A 66 1.01 -1.39 -7.36
C GLN A 66 1.76 -1.77 -8.63
N ILE A 67 2.39 -2.93 -8.62
CA ILE A 67 3.19 -3.41 -9.74
C ILE A 67 2.76 -4.80 -10.17
N ARG A 68 3.04 -5.13 -11.42
CA ARG A 68 3.02 -6.49 -11.93
C ARG A 68 4.44 -7.00 -12.04
N VAL A 69 4.67 -8.18 -11.47
CA VAL A 69 5.92 -8.93 -11.54
C VAL A 69 5.72 -10.05 -12.57
N GLY A 70 6.56 -10.03 -13.60
CA GLY A 70 6.70 -11.11 -14.58
C GLY A 70 8.11 -11.69 -14.55
N LEU A 71 8.30 -12.77 -15.31
CA LEU A 71 9.61 -13.37 -15.55
C LEU A 71 9.92 -13.32 -17.05
N SER A 72 11.09 -12.82 -17.40
CA SER A 72 11.66 -12.87 -18.75
C SER A 72 12.95 -13.69 -18.69
N GLY A 73 12.82 -15.01 -18.86
CA GLY A 73 13.92 -15.94 -18.56
C GLY A 73 14.18 -16.01 -17.05
N ASP A 74 15.40 -15.70 -16.63
CA ASP A 74 15.82 -15.67 -15.22
C ASP A 74 15.73 -14.27 -14.58
N GLU A 75 15.32 -13.25 -15.34
CA GLU A 75 15.21 -11.87 -14.87
C GLU A 75 13.76 -11.49 -14.55
N PHE A 76 13.58 -10.65 -13.53
CA PHE A 76 12.29 -10.06 -13.20
C PHE A 76 11.96 -8.93 -14.15
N GLN A 77 10.73 -8.91 -14.64
CA GLN A 77 10.18 -7.79 -15.40
C GLN A 77 9.09 -7.12 -14.58
N PHE A 78 9.14 -5.79 -14.51
CA PHE A 78 8.19 -5.00 -13.74
C PHE A 78 7.42 -4.04 -14.66
N SER A 79 6.17 -3.80 -14.29
CA SER A 79 5.35 -2.73 -14.87
C SER A 79 4.43 -2.16 -13.81
N PHE A 80 4.18 -0.85 -13.84
CA PHE A 80 3.15 -0.24 -13.02
C PHE A 80 1.79 -0.79 -13.42
N VAL A 81 0.96 -1.08 -12.42
CA VAL A 81 -0.46 -1.35 -12.60
C VAL A 81 -1.15 -0.04 -12.30
N ASP A 82 -1.94 0.47 -13.24
CA ASP A 82 -2.82 1.61 -12.97
C ASP A 82 -3.62 1.26 -11.73
N SER A 83 -3.38 2.00 -10.65
CA SER A 83 -4.08 1.76 -9.39
C SER A 83 -5.54 2.01 -9.69
N VAL A 84 -6.34 0.94 -9.77
CA VAL A 84 -7.79 1.06 -9.70
C VAL A 84 -8.02 1.86 -8.44
N GLN A 85 -8.56 3.07 -8.61
CA GLN A 85 -8.92 3.97 -7.54
C GLN A 85 -9.56 3.13 -6.45
N ARG A 86 -8.83 2.91 -5.34
CA ARG A 86 -9.35 2.04 -4.31
C ARG A 86 -10.62 2.72 -3.85
N ASP A 87 -11.73 2.00 -3.94
CA ASP A 87 -12.94 2.35 -3.24
C ASP A 87 -12.49 2.67 -1.81
N ILE A 88 -12.49 3.97 -1.47
CA ILE A 88 -12.25 4.41 -0.11
C ILE A 88 -13.20 3.56 0.71
N PRO A 89 -12.73 2.72 1.65
CA PRO A 89 -13.63 1.88 2.41
C PRO A 89 -14.70 2.80 3.00
N PRO A 90 -15.98 2.68 2.58
CA PRO A 90 -16.97 3.71 2.83
C PRO A 90 -17.50 3.54 4.23
N LEU A 91 -16.65 3.75 5.24
CA LEU A 91 -17.05 3.62 6.65
C LEU A 91 -16.21 4.46 7.63
N LEU A 92 -15.17 5.13 7.16
CA LEU A 92 -14.44 6.11 8.00
C LEU A 92 -14.84 7.56 7.69
N ASP A 93 -15.53 7.79 6.58
CA ASP A 93 -16.06 9.12 6.30
C ASP A 93 -17.27 9.38 7.19
N PRO A 94 -17.30 10.51 7.91
CA PRO A 94 -18.51 10.93 8.60
C PRO A 94 -19.64 11.12 7.57
N PRO A 95 -20.90 10.92 7.97
CA PRO A 95 -22.04 11.01 7.07
C PRO A 95 -22.07 12.33 6.29
N GLU A 96 -22.56 12.29 5.05
CA GLU A 96 -22.74 13.47 4.22
C GLU A 96 -23.60 14.53 4.94
N GLY A 97 -23.18 15.80 4.84
CA GLY A 97 -23.89 16.93 5.45
C GLY A 97 -23.25 17.47 6.74
N VAL A 98 -24.07 18.14 7.56
CA VAL A 98 -23.59 18.86 8.75
C VAL A 98 -23.25 17.87 9.87
N ARG A 99 -21.96 17.81 10.21
CA ARG A 99 -21.40 16.79 11.12
C ARG A 99 -21.70 17.03 12.61
N SER A 100 -22.16 18.21 13.01
CA SER A 100 -22.36 18.54 14.44
C SER A 100 -23.40 17.63 15.11
N GLY A 101 -24.56 17.40 14.49
CA GLY A 101 -25.59 16.54 15.06
C GLY A 101 -25.15 15.07 15.17
N TRP A 102 -24.35 14.59 14.21
CA TRP A 102 -23.77 13.25 14.28
C TRP A 102 -22.73 13.14 15.41
N LEU A 103 -21.84 14.13 15.54
CA LEU A 103 -20.85 14.18 16.63
C LEU A 103 -21.51 14.20 18.01
N GLU A 104 -22.56 15.01 18.18
CA GLU A 104 -23.32 15.07 19.44
C GLU A 104 -23.95 13.72 19.80
N ALA A 105 -24.53 13.03 18.81
CA ALA A 105 -25.10 11.70 19.00
C ALA A 105 -24.04 10.66 19.40
N GLU A 106 -22.87 10.69 18.76
CA GLU A 106 -21.77 9.78 19.08
C GLU A 106 -21.12 10.09 20.44
N MET A 107 -21.03 11.37 20.83
CA MET A 107 -20.57 11.81 22.16
C MET A 107 -21.51 11.34 23.27
N ALA A 108 -22.82 11.31 23.02
CA ALA A 108 -23.78 10.82 24.01
C ALA A 108 -23.65 9.31 24.26
N ARG A 109 -23.14 8.55 23.29
CA ARG A 109 -23.04 7.08 23.33
C ARG A 109 -21.69 6.57 23.82
N HIS A 110 -20.64 7.38 23.71
CA HIS A 110 -19.26 6.97 23.97
C HIS A 110 -18.60 7.86 25.03
N LYS A 111 -17.70 7.28 25.83
CA LYS A 111 -16.99 8.02 26.89
C LYS A 111 -15.98 9.04 26.36
N PHE A 112 -15.50 8.81 25.14
CA PHE A 112 -14.61 9.70 24.41
C PHE A 112 -14.73 9.40 22.92
N LEU A 113 -14.36 10.37 22.09
CA LEU A 113 -14.26 10.24 20.65
C LEU A 113 -12.83 10.53 20.22
N VAL A 114 -12.35 9.81 19.20
CA VAL A 114 -11.08 10.10 18.53
C VAL A 114 -11.40 10.56 17.12
N LEU A 115 -11.02 11.80 16.80
CA LEU A 115 -11.17 12.36 15.47
C LEU A 115 -9.83 12.29 14.75
N LEU A 116 -9.75 11.41 13.75
CA LEU A 116 -8.58 11.27 12.90
C LEU A 116 -8.73 12.18 11.68
N PHE A 117 -7.97 13.26 11.64
CA PHE A 117 -7.86 14.12 10.46
C PHE A 117 -6.70 13.62 9.61
N TYR A 118 -7.02 12.88 8.55
CA TYR A 118 -6.01 12.48 7.57
C TYR A 118 -5.90 13.54 6.48
N ARG A 119 -4.69 14.06 6.29
CA ARG A 119 -4.35 14.93 5.16
C ARG A 119 -3.36 14.20 4.25
N GLY A 120 -3.85 13.20 3.54
CA GLY A 120 -3.11 12.58 2.44
C GLY A 120 -3.46 13.27 1.13
N LEU A 121 -2.48 13.40 0.25
CA LEU A 121 -2.72 13.63 -1.18
C LEU A 121 -3.24 12.29 -1.72
N TRP A 122 -4.52 12.24 -2.07
CA TRP A 122 -5.11 11.13 -2.82
C TRP A 122 -4.81 11.29 -4.30
#